data_AF-A0A962SJE1-F1
#
_entry.id   AF-A0A962SJE1-F1
#
_cell.length_a   1.000
_cell.length_b   1.000
_cell.length_c   1.000
_cell.angle_alpha   90.00
_cell.angle_beta   90.00
_cell.angle_gamma   90.00
#
_symmetry.space_group_name_H-M   'P 1'
#
loop_
_entity.id
_entity.type
_entity.pdbx_description
1 polymer ?
#
loop_
_entity_poly.entity_id
_entity_poly.type
_entity_poly.pdbx_seq_one_letter_code
_entity_poly.pdbx_strand_id
1 'polypeptide(L)'
;MPITKALPLLLVSTALFAALSPQQFDTIKVLGDLNAVALQCGHLDQTRRIKTALVAHLPKRRELGFAFDQQTHTAFLRFIEDEERCPDAIGFAAEVDAAIERLRQSFAGAKE
;
A
#
# COMPACT_ATOMS: atom_id res chain seq x y z
N MET A 1 -62.05 11.24 10.79
CA MET A 1 -61.22 10.08 10.42
C MET A 1 -59.83 10.60 10.08
N PRO A 2 -58.77 10.41 10.91
CA PRO A 2 -57.44 10.83 10.54
C PRO A 2 -56.73 9.71 9.76
N ILE A 3 -56.21 10.06 8.58
CA ILE A 3 -55.41 9.19 7.73
C ILE A 3 -53.97 9.23 8.29
N THR A 4 -53.60 8.19 9.02
CA THR A 4 -52.23 7.99 9.53
C THR A 4 -51.32 7.69 8.34
N LYS A 5 -50.46 8.66 7.97
CA LYS A 5 -49.43 8.44 6.94
C LYS A 5 -48.32 7.57 7.52
N ALA A 6 -48.21 6.33 7.05
CA ALA A 6 -47.06 5.48 7.33
C ALA A 6 -45.84 6.03 6.58
N LEU A 7 -44.81 6.44 7.33
CA LEU A 7 -43.52 6.87 6.79
C LEU A 7 -42.70 5.62 6.43
N PRO A 8 -42.21 5.45 5.19
CA PRO A 8 -41.44 4.27 4.83
C PRO A 8 -40.06 4.36 5.50
N LEU A 9 -39.75 3.34 6.31
CA LEU A 9 -38.44 3.18 6.93
C LEU A 9 -37.44 2.78 5.83
N LEU A 10 -36.65 3.74 5.36
CA LEU A 10 -35.51 3.46 4.47
C LEU A 10 -34.49 2.61 5.25
N LEU A 11 -34.34 1.33 4.89
CA LEU A 11 -33.19 0.54 5.29
C LEU A 11 -31.95 1.10 4.59
N VAL A 12 -31.16 1.90 5.32
CA VAL A 12 -29.79 2.25 4.90
C VAL A 12 -28.96 0.97 5.02
N SER A 13 -28.64 0.35 3.88
CA SER A 13 -27.59 -0.69 3.83
C SER A 13 -26.26 -0.03 4.16
N THR A 14 -25.79 -0.17 5.40
CA THR A 14 -24.41 0.14 5.75
C THR A 14 -23.52 -0.89 5.05
N ALA A 15 -22.94 -0.49 3.91
CA ALA A 15 -21.82 -1.22 3.33
C ALA A 15 -20.72 -1.33 4.40
N LEU A 16 -20.41 -2.55 4.81
CA LEU A 16 -19.39 -2.83 5.80
C LEU A 16 -18.03 -2.52 5.15
N PHE A 17 -17.47 -1.35 5.41
CA PHE A 17 -16.10 -1.06 5.00
C PHE A 17 -15.18 -2.01 5.78
N ALA A 18 -14.61 -2.99 5.08
CA ALA A 18 -13.59 -3.86 5.67
C ALA A 18 -12.41 -2.99 6.13
N ALA A 19 -12.20 -2.96 7.45
CA ALA A 19 -11.04 -2.32 8.03
C ALA A 19 -9.79 -3.12 7.66
N LEU A 20 -8.75 -2.43 7.23
CA LEU A 20 -7.47 -3.07 6.95
C LEU A 20 -6.77 -3.43 8.25
N SER A 21 -6.13 -4.59 8.26
CA SER A 21 -5.30 -5.01 9.38
C SER A 21 -4.00 -4.19 9.45
N PRO A 22 -3.40 -4.04 10.64
CA PRO A 22 -2.06 -3.47 10.77
C PRO A 22 -1.03 -4.18 9.88
N GLN A 23 -1.11 -5.51 9.79
CA GLN A 23 -0.25 -6.33 8.93
C GLN A 23 -0.31 -5.91 7.46
N GLN A 24 -1.51 -5.59 6.96
CA GLN A 24 -1.69 -5.10 5.59
C GLN A 24 -1.00 -3.75 5.39
N PHE A 25 -1.13 -2.82 6.34
CA PHE A 25 -0.39 -1.56 6.28
C PHE A 25 1.12 -1.76 6.31
N ASP A 26 1.62 -2.68 7.14
CA ASP A 26 3.06 -2.96 7.23
C ASP A 26 3.64 -3.46 5.91
N THR A 27 2.91 -4.30 5.17
CA THR A 27 3.37 -4.74 3.83
C THR A 27 3.48 -3.59 2.84
N ILE A 28 2.61 -2.57 2.93
CA ILE A 28 2.68 -1.36 2.10
C ILE A 28 3.89 -0.51 2.51
N LYS A 29 4.13 -0.36 3.81
CA LYS A 29 5.26 0.42 4.34
C LYS A 29 6.60 -0.19 3.94
N VAL A 30 6.74 -1.51 4.02
CA VAL A 30 7.96 -2.21 3.54
C VAL A 30 8.24 -1.88 2.07
N LEU A 31 7.21 -1.85 1.21
CA LEU A 31 7.40 -1.44 -0.18
C LEU A 31 7.76 0.04 -0.33
N GLY A 32 7.28 0.91 0.57
CA GLY A 32 7.72 2.31 0.66
C GLY A 32 9.20 2.44 1.00
N ASP A 33 9.68 1.70 2.00
CA ASP A 33 11.11 1.65 2.36
C ASP A 33 11.97 1.20 1.16
N LEU A 34 11.58 0.12 0.50
CA LEU A 34 12.31 -0.39 -0.67
C LEU A 34 12.26 0.60 -1.85
N ASN A 35 11.13 1.28 -2.07
CA ASN A 35 11.04 2.28 -3.12
C ASN A 35 11.95 3.48 -2.84
N ALA A 36 12.13 3.87 -1.58
CA ALA A 36 13.08 4.91 -1.21
C ALA A 36 14.52 4.54 -1.60
N VAL A 37 14.95 3.33 -1.26
CA VAL A 37 16.27 2.80 -1.65
C VAL A 37 16.40 2.76 -3.17
N ALA A 38 15.36 2.27 -3.88
CA ALA A 38 15.37 2.22 -5.34
C ALA A 38 15.56 3.60 -5.97
N LEU A 39 14.92 4.64 -5.42
CA LEU A 39 15.06 6.01 -5.89
C LEU A 39 16.45 6.57 -5.61
N GLN A 40 16.98 6.41 -4.39
CA GLN A 40 18.32 6.89 -4.04
C GLN A 40 19.41 6.25 -4.88
N CYS A 41 19.25 4.96 -5.17
CA CYS A 41 20.25 4.16 -5.85
C CYS A 41 20.05 4.07 -7.37
N GLY A 42 19.05 4.76 -7.92
CA GLY A 42 18.79 4.78 -9.36
C GLY A 42 18.23 3.47 -9.93
N HIS A 43 17.73 2.57 -9.10
CA HIS A 43 17.08 1.31 -9.51
C HIS A 43 15.64 1.55 -10.01
N LEU A 44 15.48 2.37 -11.05
CA LEU A 44 14.17 2.83 -11.54
C LEU A 44 13.25 1.69 -11.98
N ASP A 45 13.81 0.58 -12.46
CA ASP A 45 13.03 -0.61 -12.82
C ASP A 45 12.35 -1.23 -11.59
N GLN A 46 13.02 -1.20 -10.43
CA GLN A 46 12.43 -1.67 -9.17
C GLN A 46 11.34 -0.71 -8.68
N THR A 47 11.54 0.61 -8.79
CA THR A 47 10.47 1.60 -8.51
C THR A 47 9.22 1.32 -9.35
N ARG A 48 9.37 1.03 -10.65
CA ARG A 48 8.25 0.68 -11.54
C ARG A 48 7.56 -0.59 -11.06
N ARG A 49 8.31 -1.66 -10.78
CA ARG A 49 7.77 -2.95 -10.32
C ARG A 49 6.98 -2.81 -9.02
N ILE A 50 7.53 -2.10 -8.03
CA ILE A 50 6.86 -1.82 -6.76
C ILE A 50 5.53 -1.10 -6.99
N LYS A 51 5.54 0.01 -7.74
CA LYS A 51 4.33 0.80 -8.02
C LYS A 51 3.29 0.00 -8.80
N THR A 52 3.71 -0.80 -9.78
CA THR A 52 2.81 -1.69 -10.53
C THR A 52 2.16 -2.72 -9.62
N ALA A 53 2.91 -3.33 -8.69
CA ALA A 53 2.36 -4.28 -7.73
C ALA A 53 1.31 -3.64 -6.82
N LEU A 54 1.56 -2.43 -6.30
CA LEU A 54 0.59 -1.69 -5.49
C LEU A 54 -0.70 -1.43 -6.28
N VAL A 55 -0.59 -0.95 -7.53
CA VAL A 55 -1.76 -0.70 -8.39
C VAL A 55 -2.54 -1.99 -8.67
N ALA A 56 -1.85 -3.11 -8.84
CA ALA A 56 -2.46 -4.39 -9.20
C ALA A 56 -3.16 -5.10 -8.03
N HIS A 57 -2.66 -4.92 -6.80
CA HIS A 57 -3.05 -5.74 -5.66
C HIS A 57 -3.77 -4.98 -4.55
N LEU A 58 -3.65 -3.66 -4.46
CA LEU A 58 -4.36 -2.88 -3.45
C LEU A 58 -5.77 -2.49 -3.91
N PRO A 59 -6.75 -2.46 -2.99
CA PRO A 59 -8.03 -1.80 -3.25
C PRO A 59 -7.81 -0.32 -3.53
N LYS A 60 -8.71 0.31 -4.31
CA LYS A 60 -8.56 1.71 -4.76
C LYS A 60 -8.92 2.71 -3.66
N ARG A 61 -8.09 2.73 -2.61
CA ARG A 61 -8.24 3.56 -1.41
C ARG A 61 -7.08 4.55 -1.30
N ARG A 62 -7.40 5.84 -1.17
CA ARG A 62 -6.42 6.94 -1.16
C ARG A 62 -5.41 6.79 -0.02
N GLU A 63 -5.88 6.40 1.15
CA GLU A 63 -5.09 6.18 2.36
C GLU A 63 -3.99 5.14 2.17
N LEU A 64 -4.15 4.17 1.27
CA LEU A 64 -3.13 3.17 1.01
C LEU A 64 -1.99 3.70 0.16
N GLY A 65 -2.32 4.46 -0.89
CA GLY A 65 -1.31 5.19 -1.67
C GLY A 65 -0.57 6.19 -0.79
N PHE A 66 -1.30 6.91 0.08
CA PHE A 66 -0.71 7.85 1.02
C PHE A 66 0.25 7.18 2.01
N ALA A 67 -0.09 6.00 2.55
CA ALA A 67 0.81 5.26 3.44
C ALA A 67 2.12 4.86 2.75
N PHE A 68 2.05 4.41 1.50
CA PHE A 68 3.23 4.10 0.68
C PHE A 68 4.09 5.35 0.41
N ASP A 69 3.45 6.45 -0.01
CA ASP A 69 4.15 7.69 -0.36
C ASP A 69 4.82 8.32 0.88
N GLN A 70 4.13 8.34 2.01
CA GLN A 70 4.68 8.85 3.27
C GLN A 70 5.88 8.03 3.72
N GLN A 71 5.77 6.69 3.72
CA GLN A 71 6.88 5.82 4.10
C GLN A 71 8.07 5.95 3.15
N THR A 72 7.81 6.03 1.83
CA THR A 72 8.85 6.30 0.84
C THR A 72 9.60 7.59 1.18
N HIS A 73 8.87 8.68 1.43
CA HIS A 73 9.48 9.97 1.72
C HIS A 73 10.34 9.93 2.99
N THR A 74 9.80 9.38 4.08
CA THR A 74 10.53 9.24 5.35
C THR A 74 11.78 8.39 5.19
N ALA A 75 11.68 7.24 4.53
CA ALA A 75 12.82 6.34 4.32
C ALA A 75 13.87 6.96 3.38
N PHE A 76 13.45 7.76 2.41
CA PHE A 76 14.35 8.45 1.49
C PHE A 76 15.22 9.48 2.21
N LEU A 77 14.61 10.27 3.10
CA LEU A 77 15.34 11.22 3.94
C LEU A 77 16.28 10.50 4.91
N ARG A 78 15.78 9.47 5.61
CA ARG A 78 16.58 8.65 6.52
C ARG A 78 17.81 8.06 5.83
N PHE A 79 17.68 7.56 4.61
CA PHE A 79 18.81 7.02 3.84
C PHE A 79 19.94 8.05 3.65
N ILE A 80 19.60 9.33 3.45
CA ILE A 80 20.59 10.42 3.32
C ILE A 80 21.20 10.75 4.68
N GLU A 81 20.36 10.90 5.70
CA GLU A 81 20.76 11.27 7.07
C GLU A 81 21.69 10.23 7.68
N ASP A 82 21.42 8.95 7.45
CA ASP A 82 22.20 7.82 7.95
C ASP A 82 23.40 7.47 7.06
N GLU A 83 23.62 8.20 5.96
CA GLU A 83 24.68 7.96 4.97
C GLU A 83 24.72 6.49 4.47
N GLU A 84 23.53 5.92 4.25
CA GLU A 84 23.37 4.53 3.85
C GLU A 84 24.01 4.25 2.48
N ARG A 85 24.48 3.01 2.29
CA ARG A 85 25.09 2.58 1.03
C ARG A 85 24.08 1.85 0.17
N CYS A 86 24.15 2.09 -1.13
CA CYS A 86 23.33 1.38 -2.09
C CYS A 86 23.62 -0.13 -2.07
N PRO A 87 22.58 -0.98 -1.98
CA PRO A 87 22.74 -2.43 -1.99
C PRO A 87 23.18 -2.91 -3.37
N ASP A 88 23.62 -4.18 -3.44
CA ASP A 88 23.85 -4.82 -4.73
C ASP A 88 22.52 -5.04 -5.48
N ALA A 89 22.57 -4.94 -6.80
CA ALA A 89 21.35 -4.94 -7.61
C ALA A 89 20.61 -6.29 -7.59
N ILE A 90 21.30 -7.41 -7.40
CA ILE A 90 20.70 -8.75 -7.46
C ILE A 90 19.98 -9.05 -6.14
N GLY A 91 20.65 -8.83 -5.01
CA GLY A 91 20.08 -8.96 -3.68
C GLY A 91 18.88 -8.03 -3.51
N PHE A 92 19.03 -6.77 -3.90
CA PHE A 92 17.93 -5.80 -3.83
C PHE A 92 16.72 -6.18 -4.69
N ALA A 93 16.93 -6.69 -5.91
CA ALA A 93 15.84 -7.19 -6.73
C ALA A 93 15.10 -8.37 -6.06
N ALA A 94 15.81 -9.29 -5.42
CA ALA A 94 15.21 -10.40 -4.69
C ALA A 94 14.42 -9.94 -3.45
N GLU A 95 14.87 -8.90 -2.76
CA GLU A 95 14.14 -8.28 -1.65
C GLU A 95 12.82 -7.66 -2.11
N VAL A 96 12.86 -6.95 -3.25
CA VAL A 96 11.66 -6.38 -3.89
C VAL A 96 10.68 -7.48 -4.28
N ASP A 97 11.15 -8.58 -4.86
CA ASP A 97 10.31 -9.72 -5.23
C ASP A 97 9.60 -10.33 -4.02
N ALA A 98 10.35 -10.57 -2.95
CA ALA A 98 9.79 -11.10 -1.71
C ALA A 98 8.76 -10.16 -1.08
N ALA A 99 8.99 -8.84 -1.13
CA ALA A 99 8.05 -7.86 -0.61
C ALA A 99 6.76 -7.76 -1.45
N ILE A 100 6.88 -7.80 -2.78
CA ILE A 100 5.73 -7.83 -3.69
C ILE A 100 4.88 -9.08 -3.45
N GLU A 101 5.51 -10.22 -3.25
CA GLU A 101 4.80 -11.47 -2.98
C GLU A 101 4.06 -11.42 -1.63
N ARG A 102 4.68 -10.86 -0.58
CA ARG A 102 3.99 -10.62 0.71
C ARG A 102 2.79 -9.68 0.56
N LEU A 103 2.92 -8.60 -0.22
CA LEU A 103 1.80 -7.72 -0.53
C LEU A 103 0.65 -8.50 -1.19
N ARG A 104 0.97 -9.27 -2.23
CA ARG A 104 -0.01 -10.06 -2.98
C ARG A 104 -0.78 -11.03 -2.07
N GLN A 105 -0.08 -11.72 -1.18
CA GLN A 105 -0.68 -12.65 -0.22
C GLN A 105 -1.57 -11.91 0.79
N SER A 106 -1.10 -10.77 1.32
CA SER A 106 -1.83 -10.00 2.34
C SER A 106 -3.12 -9.35 1.83
N PHE A 107 -3.25 -9.18 0.52
CA PHE A 107 -4.42 -8.61 -0.15
C PHE A 107 -5.13 -9.62 -1.08
N ALA A 108 -4.82 -10.91 -0.95
CA ALA A 108 -5.52 -11.96 -1.70
C ALA A 108 -7.01 -11.93 -1.34
N GLY A 109 -7.86 -11.62 -2.32
CA GLY A 109 -9.33 -11.51 -2.13
C GLY A 109 -9.85 -10.11 -1.82
N ALA A 110 -8.99 -9.09 -1.68
CA ALA A 110 -9.40 -7.70 -1.40
C ALA A 110 -9.69 -6.85 -2.67
N LYS A 111 -9.94 -7.50 -3.82
CA LYS A 111 -10.29 -6.80 -5.06
C LYS A 111 -11.77 -6.42 -5.06
N GLU A 112 -12.06 -5.22 -4.57
CA GLU A 112 -13.28 -4.46 -4.91
C GLU A 112 -12.89 -3.08 -5.45
#